data_AF-A0A645G8E8-F1
#
_entry.id   AF-A0A645G8E8-F1
#
_cell.length_a   1.000
_cell.length_b   1.000
_cell.length_c   1.000
_cell.angle_alpha   90.00
_cell.angle_beta   90.00
_cell.angle_gamma   90.00
#
_symmetry.space_group_name_H-M   'P 1'
#
loop_
_entity.id
_entity.type
_entity.pdbx_description
1 polymer ?
#
loop_
_entity_poly.entity_id
_entity_poly.type
_entity_poly.pdbx_seq_one_letter_code
_entity_poly.pdbx_strand_id
1 'polypeptide(L)'
;MNSTLPYNMTFLSGFVVCIITLYLILFGMVSMTLFLSSKSSSPFSVLVIVLSIYFIPMFFKVSLENRVWDHILMLLPFTASQPIFDSYIDILSYLSYPIGNMVFDIISMRIIVYLILFIICIPFAYRGFKNHQVS
;
A
#
# COMPACT_ATOMS: atom_id res chain seq x y z
N MET A 1 -6.82 19.34 -25.67
CA MET A 1 -6.65 19.03 -24.24
C MET A 1 -5.49 18.07 -24.14
N ASN A 2 -4.27 18.60 -23.98
CA ASN A 2 -3.08 17.79 -23.78
C ASN A 2 -2.90 17.63 -22.28
N SER A 3 -3.40 16.53 -21.73
CA SER A 3 -3.03 16.07 -20.40
C SER A 3 -1.56 15.65 -20.46
N THR A 4 -0.68 16.53 -19.98
CA THR A 4 0.74 16.24 -19.79
C THR A 4 0.89 15.31 -18.60
N LEU A 5 0.52 14.05 -18.79
CA LEU A 5 0.93 12.96 -17.92
C LEU A 5 2.45 12.77 -18.12
N PRO A 6 3.26 12.73 -17.06
CA PRO A 6 4.72 12.60 -17.16
C PRO A 6 5.17 11.25 -17.74
N TYR A 7 4.29 10.23 -17.67
CA TYR A 7 4.45 8.96 -18.36
C TYR A 7 3.89 9.05 -19.78
N ASN A 8 4.73 8.82 -20.79
CA ASN A 8 4.31 8.61 -22.18
C ASN A 8 3.65 7.21 -22.33
N MET A 9 2.56 7.02 -21.58
CA MET A 9 1.80 5.79 -21.53
C MET A 9 0.46 6.01 -22.23
N THR A 10 0.04 5.03 -23.01
CA THR A 10 -1.32 5.00 -23.53
C THR A 10 -2.31 4.82 -22.37
N PHE A 11 -3.52 5.36 -22.52
CA PHE A 11 -4.58 5.25 -21.50
C PHE A 11 -4.79 3.79 -21.05
N LEU A 12 -4.72 2.85 -22.00
CA LEU A 12 -4.83 1.42 -21.74
C LEU A 12 -3.70 0.90 -20.84
N SER A 13 -2.44 1.26 -21.12
CA SER A 13 -1.30 0.83 -20.29
C SER A 13 -1.36 1.39 -18.87
N GLY A 14 -1.75 2.65 -18.69
CA GLY A 14 -1.92 3.24 -17.36
C GLY A 14 -3.01 2.54 -16.56
N PHE A 15 -4.14 2.23 -17.20
CA PHE A 15 -5.24 1.50 -16.57
C PHE A 15 -4.82 0.11 -16.09
N VAL A 16 -4.08 -0.65 -16.91
CA VAL A 16 -3.56 -1.98 -16.54
C VAL A 16 -2.62 -1.89 -15.33
N VAL A 17 -1.70 -0.91 -15.31
CA VAL A 17 -0.77 -0.70 -14.18
C VAL A 17 -1.53 -0.36 -12.90
N CYS A 18 -2.57 0.48 -12.97
CA CYS A 18 -3.44 0.77 -11.83
C CYS A 18 -4.12 -0.48 -11.28
N ILE A 19 -4.73 -1.28 -12.16
CA ILE A 19 -5.41 -2.52 -11.75
C ILE A 19 -4.42 -3.48 -11.06
N ILE A 20 -3.25 -3.72 -11.66
CA ILE A 20 -2.23 -4.60 -11.10
C ILE A 20 -1.80 -4.11 -9.72
N THR A 21 -1.53 -2.81 -9.59
CA THR A 21 -1.10 -2.21 -8.31
C THR A 21 -2.18 -2.33 -7.25
N LEU A 22 -3.44 -2.06 -7.59
CA LEU A 22 -4.58 -2.20 -6.69
C LEU A 22 -4.76 -3.64 -6.18
N TYR A 23 -4.69 -4.63 -7.07
CA TYR A 23 -4.77 -6.04 -6.66
C TYR A 23 -3.62 -6.43 -5.74
N LEU A 24 -2.42 -5.92 -5.98
CA LEU A 24 -1.25 -6.22 -5.16
C LEU A 24 -1.39 -5.63 -3.74
N ILE A 25 -1.90 -4.40 -3.63
CA ILE A 25 -2.24 -3.78 -2.34
C ILE A 25 -3.32 -4.57 -1.62
N LEU A 26 -4.36 -5.00 -2.35
CA LEU A 26 -5.44 -5.81 -1.80
C LEU A 26 -4.90 -7.12 -1.20
N PHE A 27 -4.05 -7.84 -1.93
CA PHE A 27 -3.41 -9.05 -1.44
C PHE A 27 -2.58 -8.80 -0.18
N GLY A 28 -1.81 -7.70 -0.14
CA GLY A 28 -1.09 -7.26 1.06
C GLY A 28 -2.03 -7.06 2.26
N MET A 29 -3.09 -6.28 2.08
CA MET A 29 -4.06 -5.98 3.14
C MET A 29 -4.81 -7.22 3.64
N VAL A 30 -5.19 -8.13 2.73
CA VAL A 30 -5.83 -9.41 3.08
C VAL A 30 -4.89 -10.27 3.90
N SER A 31 -3.62 -10.37 3.51
CA SER A 31 -2.62 -11.14 4.26
C SER A 31 -2.37 -10.56 5.66
N MET A 32 -2.33 -9.23 5.79
CA MET A 32 -2.21 -8.55 7.09
C MET A 32 -3.44 -8.81 7.98
N THR A 33 -4.64 -8.74 7.40
CA THR A 33 -5.90 -9.00 8.09
C THR A 33 -5.96 -10.44 8.59
N LEU A 34 -5.58 -11.42 7.75
CA LEU A 34 -5.48 -12.82 8.12
C LEU A 34 -4.47 -13.04 9.27
N PHE A 35 -3.32 -12.39 9.19
CA PHE A 35 -2.31 -12.45 10.25
C PHE A 35 -2.86 -11.94 11.58
N LEU A 36 -3.49 -10.76 11.58
CA LEU A 36 -4.12 -10.20 12.78
C LEU A 36 -5.23 -11.11 13.31
N SER A 37 -6.06 -11.66 12.41
CA SER A 37 -7.16 -12.57 12.77
C SER A 37 -6.68 -13.85 13.43
N SER A 38 -5.51 -14.36 13.04
CA SER A 38 -4.95 -15.57 13.66
C SER A 38 -4.50 -15.35 15.11
N LYS A 39 -4.22 -14.10 15.49
CA LYS A 39 -3.70 -13.71 16.81
C LYS A 39 -4.79 -13.17 17.73
N SER A 40 -5.84 -12.58 17.19
CA SER A 40 -6.92 -11.95 17.96
C SER A 40 -8.01 -12.95 18.38
N SER A 41 -8.53 -12.81 19.60
CA SER A 41 -9.65 -13.63 20.09
C SER A 41 -11.01 -13.21 19.55
N SER A 42 -11.14 -12.06 18.89
CA SER A 42 -12.42 -11.59 18.32
C SER A 42 -12.24 -10.92 16.95
N PRO A 43 -13.17 -11.16 16.00
CA PRO A 43 -13.11 -10.57 14.67
C PRO A 43 -13.28 -9.04 14.69
N PHE A 44 -14.01 -8.51 15.68
CA PHE A 44 -14.19 -7.06 15.86
C PHE A 44 -12.88 -6.36 16.18
N SER A 45 -11.98 -6.97 16.96
CA SER A 45 -10.68 -6.38 17.30
C SER A 45 -9.80 -6.22 16.05
N VAL A 46 -9.79 -7.23 15.17
CA VAL A 46 -9.08 -7.16 13.88
C VAL A 46 -9.60 -6.01 13.05
N LEU A 47 -10.92 -5.92 12.92
CA LEU A 47 -11.58 -4.94 12.07
C LEU A 47 -11.23 -3.52 12.52
N VAL A 48 -11.30 -3.23 13.83
CA VAL A 48 -10.93 -1.92 14.37
C VAL A 48 -9.48 -1.57 14.03
N ILE A 49 -8.54 -2.50 14.23
CA ILE A 49 -7.11 -2.22 13.98
C ILE A 49 -6.85 -2.00 12.48
N VAL A 50 -7.39 -2.85 11.61
CA VAL A 50 -7.21 -2.74 10.16
C VAL A 50 -7.84 -1.44 9.64
N LEU A 51 -9.04 -1.08 10.11
CA LEU A 51 -9.67 0.19 9.74
C LEU A 51 -8.87 1.38 10.24
N SER A 52 -8.36 1.35 11.49
CA SER A 52 -7.51 2.42 11.99
C SER A 52 -6.26 2.60 11.12
N ILE A 53 -5.56 1.53 10.79
CA ILE A 53 -4.36 1.57 9.93
C ILE A 53 -4.70 2.10 8.53
N TYR A 54 -5.84 1.68 7.98
CA TYR A 54 -6.30 2.14 6.68
C TYR A 54 -6.68 3.62 6.69
N PHE A 55 -7.40 4.11 7.70
CA PHE A 55 -7.89 5.49 7.73
C PHE A 55 -6.88 6.51 8.26
N ILE A 56 -5.85 6.09 9.01
CA ILE A 56 -4.79 6.98 9.52
C ILE A 56 -4.28 7.99 8.47
N PRO A 57 -3.90 7.59 7.24
CA PRO A 57 -3.35 8.49 6.22
C PRO A 57 -4.34 9.57 5.78
N MET A 58 -5.64 9.36 5.95
CA MET A 58 -6.66 10.34 5.58
C MET A 58 -6.61 11.59 6.48
N PHE A 59 -6.15 11.43 7.72
CA PHE A 59 -6.06 12.53 8.69
C PHE A 59 -4.78 13.35 8.58
N PHE A 60 -3.74 12.79 7.94
CA PHE A 60 -2.44 13.43 7.79
C PHE A 60 -2.28 13.99 6.37
N LYS A 61 -1.94 15.27 6.27
CA LYS A 61 -1.56 15.89 4.99
C LYS A 61 -0.06 15.76 4.78
N VAL A 62 0.34 15.48 3.55
CA VAL A 62 1.74 15.54 3.10
C VAL A 62 2.18 17.00 3.21
N SER A 63 3.17 17.30 4.05
CA SER A 63 3.54 18.68 4.37
C SER A 63 4.83 19.16 3.69
N LEU A 64 5.54 18.32 2.91
CA LEU A 64 6.78 18.64 2.17
C LEU A 64 7.96 19.12 3.03
N GLU A 65 7.72 19.49 4.30
CA GLU A 65 8.74 19.90 5.28
C GLU A 65 9.55 18.69 5.78
N ASN A 66 8.88 17.53 5.92
CA ASN A 66 9.47 16.33 6.48
C ASN A 66 9.47 15.19 5.45
N ARG A 67 10.50 15.19 4.61
CA ARG A 67 10.65 14.27 3.48
C ARG A 67 10.49 12.78 3.86
N VAL A 68 10.96 12.35 5.04
CA VAL A 68 10.81 10.94 5.49
C VAL A 68 9.37 10.60 5.84
N TRP A 69 8.67 11.51 6.52
CA TRP A 69 7.28 11.31 6.91
C TRP A 69 6.36 11.26 5.69
N ASP A 70 6.60 12.12 4.71
CA ASP A 70 5.86 12.14 3.45
C ASP A 70 6.02 10.82 2.67
N HIS A 71 7.24 10.27 2.63
CA HIS A 71 7.50 8.97 2.04
C HIS A 71 6.72 7.84 2.75
N ILE A 72 6.70 7.83 4.09
CA ILE A 72 5.94 6.81 4.84
C ILE A 72 4.43 6.96 4.60
N LEU A 73 3.92 8.21 4.62
CA LEU A 73 2.53 8.53 4.37
C LEU A 73 2.05 8.06 2.99
N MET A 74 2.93 8.10 2.00
CA MET A 74 2.60 7.71 0.62
C MET A 74 2.63 6.20 0.37
N LEU A 75 3.24 5.43 1.27
CA LEU A 75 3.25 3.96 1.28
C LEU A 75 2.07 3.36 2.05
N LEU A 76 1.34 4.16 2.82
CA LEU A 76 0.23 3.64 3.60
C LEU A 76 -0.93 3.16 2.71
N PRO A 77 -1.77 2.22 3.19
CA PRO A 77 -2.80 1.56 2.38
C PRO A 77 -3.76 2.51 1.66
N PHE A 78 -4.23 3.55 2.34
CA PHE A 78 -5.22 4.48 1.77
C PHE A 78 -4.64 5.37 0.69
N THR A 79 -3.42 5.85 0.84
CA THR A 79 -2.72 6.65 -0.19
C THR A 79 -2.20 5.76 -1.31
N ALA A 80 -1.84 4.51 -1.00
CA ALA A 80 -1.42 3.50 -1.96
C ALA A 80 -2.57 3.07 -2.88
N SER A 81 -3.79 2.96 -2.36
CA SER A 81 -4.97 2.53 -3.13
C SER A 81 -5.54 3.63 -4.02
N GLN A 82 -5.15 4.89 -3.83
CA GLN A 82 -5.56 5.94 -4.76
C GLN A 82 -4.82 5.78 -6.10
N PRO A 83 -5.52 5.91 -7.24
CA PRO A 83 -4.88 5.88 -8.55
C PRO A 83 -3.88 7.03 -8.66
N ILE A 84 -2.68 6.71 -9.14
CA ILE A 84 -1.55 7.64 -9.25
C ILE A 84 -1.86 8.79 -10.23
N PHE A 85 -2.73 8.52 -11.20
CA PHE A 85 -3.20 9.48 -12.22
C PHE A 85 -4.33 10.40 -11.74
N ASP A 86 -4.61 10.42 -10.43
CA ASP A 86 -5.51 11.42 -9.86
C ASP A 86 -4.75 12.74 -9.65
N SER A 87 -5.37 13.86 -10.04
CA SER A 87 -4.72 15.18 -10.15
C SER A 87 -4.11 15.69 -8.83
N TYR A 88 -4.52 15.14 -7.69
CA TYR A 88 -3.96 15.47 -6.37
C TYR A 88 -2.66 14.71 -6.04
N ILE A 89 -2.46 13.52 -6.60
CA ILE A 89 -1.33 12.63 -6.33
C ILE A 89 -0.29 12.69 -7.46
N ASP A 90 -0.63 13.14 -8.67
CA ASP A 90 0.32 13.41 -9.76
C ASP A 90 1.48 14.32 -9.32
N ILE A 91 1.20 15.30 -8.44
CA ILE A 91 2.21 16.22 -7.87
C ILE A 91 3.16 15.48 -6.91
N LEU A 92 2.64 14.47 -6.20
CA LEU A 92 3.37 13.61 -5.28
C LEU A 92 4.06 12.43 -5.98
N SER A 93 3.68 12.12 -7.22
CA SER A 93 4.28 11.05 -8.04
C SER A 93 5.70 11.38 -8.48
N TYR A 94 6.13 12.63 -8.29
CA TYR A 94 7.53 13.05 -8.43
C TYR A 94 8.40 12.72 -7.20
N LEU A 95 7.85 12.15 -6.12
CA LEU A 95 8.66 11.61 -5.02
C LEU A 95 9.36 10.34 -5.50
N SER A 96 10.53 10.56 -6.08
CA SER A 96 11.56 9.56 -6.26
C SER A 96 12.06 9.09 -4.89
N TYR A 97 12.06 7.79 -4.63
CA TYR A 97 12.60 7.19 -3.41
C TYR A 97 14.07 6.83 -3.63
N PRO A 98 15.03 7.63 -3.13
CA PRO A 98 16.43 7.20 -3.15
C PRO A 98 16.63 6.10 -2.10
N ILE A 99 16.85 4.87 -2.55
CA ILE A 99 17.35 3.78 -1.71
C ILE A 99 18.82 3.59 -2.08
N GLY A 100 19.71 4.18 -1.26
CA GLY A 100 21.14 4.16 -1.52
C GLY A 100 21.49 4.88 -2.83
N ASN A 101 22.09 4.17 -3.79
CA ASN A 101 22.46 4.68 -5.12
C ASN A 101 21.37 4.49 -6.20
N MET A 102 20.25 3.83 -5.88
CA MET A 102 19.18 3.56 -6.84
C MET A 102 17.96 4.42 -6.52
N VAL A 103 17.41 5.05 -7.56
CA VAL A 103 16.19 5.86 -7.47
C VAL A 103 15.02 5.01 -7.94
N PHE A 104 14.10 4.69 -7.03
CA PHE A 104 12.90 3.94 -7.35
C PHE A 104 11.70 4.87 -7.47
N ASP A 105 10.88 4.59 -8.48
CA ASP A 105 9.61 5.28 -8.67
C ASP A 105 8.57 4.82 -7.64
N ILE A 106 7.57 5.65 -7.39
CA ILE A 106 6.50 5.37 -6.41
C ILE A 106 5.81 4.03 -6.67
N ILE A 107 5.59 3.71 -7.95
CA ILE A 107 4.91 2.49 -8.39
C ILE A 107 5.75 1.26 -8.03
N SER A 108 7.04 1.29 -8.35
CA SER A 108 7.97 0.22 -8.02
C SER A 108 8.07 0.01 -6.52
N MET A 109 8.13 1.09 -5.75
CA MET A 109 8.18 1.03 -4.28
C MET A 109 6.93 0.39 -3.68
N ARG A 110 5.73 0.78 -4.13
CA ARG A 110 4.47 0.16 -3.69
C ARG A 110 4.48 -1.34 -3.97
N ILE A 111 4.83 -1.74 -5.20
CA ILE A 111 4.90 -3.15 -5.59
C ILE A 111 5.82 -3.93 -4.64
N ILE A 112 7.04 -3.43 -4.40
CA ILE A 112 8.03 -4.09 -3.54
C ILE A 112 7.49 -4.24 -2.11
N VAL A 113 6.97 -3.16 -1.51
CA VAL A 113 6.52 -3.15 -0.12
C VAL A 113 5.36 -4.11 0.11
N TYR A 114 4.33 -4.07 -0.72
CA TYR A 114 3.17 -4.93 -0.56
C TYR A 114 3.46 -6.40 -0.93
N LEU A 115 4.40 -6.64 -1.85
CA LEU A 115 4.87 -7.99 -2.17
C LEU A 115 5.65 -8.60 -1.00
N ILE A 116 6.56 -7.84 -0.38
CA ILE A 116 7.27 -8.27 0.83
C ILE A 116 6.27 -8.53 1.96
N LEU A 117 5.32 -7.62 2.16
CA LEU A 117 4.28 -7.76 3.18
C LEU A 117 3.46 -9.04 2.95
N PHE A 118 3.05 -9.31 1.71
CA PHE A 118 2.32 -10.52 1.34
C PHE A 118 3.11 -11.80 1.64
N ILE A 119 4.38 -11.85 1.22
CA ILE A 119 5.26 -13.01 1.43
C ILE A 119 5.51 -13.26 2.92
N ILE A 120 5.61 -12.21 3.74
CA ILE A 120 5.82 -12.35 5.18
C ILE A 120 4.51 -12.71 5.89
N CYS A 121 3.41 -12.02 5.61
CA CYS A 121 2.17 -12.22 6.36
C CYS A 121 1.52 -13.60 6.12
N ILE A 122 1.63 -14.17 4.91
CA ILE A 122 1.07 -15.50 4.62
C ILE A 122 1.60 -16.63 5.52
N PRO A 123 2.92 -16.89 5.61
CA PRO A 123 3.44 -17.98 6.43
C PRO A 123 3.16 -17.75 7.91
N PHE A 124 3.14 -16.49 8.37
CA PHE A 124 2.78 -16.15 9.74
C PHE A 124 1.30 -16.41 10.03
N ALA A 125 0.39 -16.03 9.13
CA ALA A 125 -1.03 -16.34 9.25
C ALA A 125 -1.26 -17.85 9.25
N TYR A 126 -0.61 -18.59 8.34
CA TYR A 126 -0.68 -20.05 8.28
C TYR A 126 -0.25 -20.70 9.61
N ARG A 127 0.85 -20.25 10.20
CA ARG A 127 1.31 -20.73 11.52
C ARG A 127 0.32 -20.39 12.64
N GLY A 128 -0.27 -19.20 12.61
CA GLY A 128 -1.27 -18.76 13.59
C GLY A 128 -2.52 -19.65 13.58
N PHE A 129 -3.03 -20.01 12.39
CA PHE A 129 -4.17 -20.93 12.27
C PHE A 129 -3.82 -22.38 12.59
N LYS A 130 -2.61 -22.85 12.25
CA LYS A 130 -2.18 -24.21 12.58
C LYS A 130 -2.13 -24.49 14.08
N ASN A 131 -1.78 -23.47 14.88
CA ASN A 131 -1.69 -23.58 16.33
C ASN A 131 -3.04 -23.33 17.03
N HIS A 132 -4.00 -22.70 16.35
CA HIS A 132 -5.39 -22.58 16.79
C HIS A 132 -6.16 -23.86 16.41
N GLN A 133 -5.77 -24.99 17.01
CA GLN A 133 -6.65 -26.17 16.97
C GLN A 133 -7.89 -25.84 17.81
N VAL A 134 -9.04 -25.82 17.16
CA VAL A 134 -10.35 -25.99 17.80
C VAL A 134 -10.31 -27.31 18.58
N SER A 135 -10.23 -27.21 19.89
CA SER A 135 -10.63 -28.27 20.81
C SER A 135 -12.08 -28.08 21.22
#